data_AF-A0A967XTD4-F1
#
_entry.id   AF-A0A967XTD4-F1
#
_cell.length_a   1.000
_cell.length_b   1.000
_cell.length_c   1.000
_cell.angle_alpha   90.00
_cell.angle_beta   90.00
_cell.angle_gamma   90.00
#
_symmetry.space_group_name_H-M   'P 1'
#
loop_
_entity.id
_entity.type
_entity.pdbx_description
1 polymer ?
#
loop_
_entity_poly.entity_id
_entity_poly.type
_entity_poly.pdbx_seq_one_letter_code
_entity_poly.pdbx_strand_id
1 'polypeptide(L)'
;MYNVIIIGAGPVGFTCGIEAVKRGYEYLMLDKGCLVNSIFHFPTNMTFFSTSERLEIGEVPFISHGYKPTRREALEYYRRVKEKWGLNVN
;
A
#
# COMPACT_ATOMS: atom_id res chain seq x y z
N MET A 1 12.67 8.36 -19.00
CA MET A 1 13.75 8.35 -17.99
C MET A 1 13.09 8.70 -16.66
N TYR A 2 13.29 7.90 -15.61
CA TYR A 2 12.63 8.14 -14.32
C TYR A 2 13.50 9.04 -13.43
N ASN A 3 12.87 9.98 -12.74
CA ASN A 3 13.53 10.86 -11.76
C ASN A 3 13.60 10.20 -10.38
N VAL A 4 12.65 9.31 -10.09
CA VAL A 4 12.52 8.65 -8.78
C VAL A 4 12.33 7.15 -9.01
N ILE A 5 13.13 6.34 -8.32
CA ILE A 5 12.91 4.89 -8.22
C ILE A 5 12.59 4.57 -6.77
N ILE A 6 11.48 3.85 -6.55
CA ILE A 6 11.05 3.40 -5.23
C ILE A 6 11.24 1.89 -5.17
N ILE A 7 12.12 1.44 -4.28
CA ILE A 7 12.37 0.02 -4.08
C ILE A 7 11.48 -0.50 -2.95
N GLY A 8 10.51 -1.32 -3.31
CA GLY A 8 9.50 -1.91 -2.44
C GLY A 8 8.12 -1.28 -2.63
N ALA A 9 7.12 -2.11 -2.88
CA ALA A 9 5.70 -1.79 -2.95
C ALA A 9 4.97 -2.22 -1.66
N GLY A 10 5.62 -2.04 -0.51
CA GLY A 10 5.00 -2.11 0.81
C GLY A 10 4.20 -0.84 1.16
N PRO A 11 3.59 -0.78 2.36
CA PRO A 11 2.84 0.40 2.82
C PRO A 11 3.58 1.73 2.66
N VAL A 12 4.85 1.77 3.08
CA VAL A 12 5.68 2.97 2.99
C VAL A 12 6.01 3.32 1.54
N GLY A 13 6.33 2.32 0.72
CA GLY A 13 6.58 2.52 -0.71
C GLY A 13 5.35 3.08 -1.44
N PHE A 14 4.16 2.62 -1.07
CA PHE A 14 2.90 3.19 -1.55
C PHE A 14 2.74 4.66 -1.18
N THR A 15 3.02 5.03 0.07
CA THR A 15 3.02 6.43 0.49
C THR A 15 4.01 7.26 -0.33
N CYS A 16 5.22 6.75 -0.57
CA CYS A 16 6.19 7.41 -1.44
C CYS A 16 5.68 7.58 -2.88
N GLY A 17 5.04 6.54 -3.44
CA GLY A 17 4.47 6.58 -4.79
C GLY A 17 3.35 7.60 -4.93
N ILE A 18 2.45 7.67 -3.94
CA ILE A 18 1.38 8.68 -3.87
C ILE A 18 1.98 10.09 -3.86
N GLU A 19 2.99 10.31 -3.04
CA GLU A 19 3.65 11.61 -2.92
C GLU A 19 4.46 11.97 -4.18
N ALA A 20 4.96 10.99 -4.94
CA ALA A 20 5.56 11.19 -6.25
C ALA A 20 4.53 11.61 -7.31
N VAL A 21 3.36 10.96 -7.34
CA VAL A 21 2.23 11.34 -8.20
C VAL A 21 1.80 12.78 -7.92
N LYS A 22 1.57 13.13 -6.65
CA LYS A 22 1.15 14.49 -6.24
C LYS A 22 2.14 15.58 -6.65
N ARG A 23 3.44 15.26 -6.72
CA ARG A 23 4.51 16.18 -7.14
C ARG A 23 4.77 16.17 -8.65
N GLY A 24 4.07 15.33 -9.42
CA GLY A 24 4.27 15.22 -10.86
C GLY A 24 5.64 14.63 -11.25
N TYR A 25 6.22 13.77 -10.41
CA TYR A 25 7.46 13.11 -10.75
C TYR A 25 7.23 11.93 -11.70
N GLU A 26 8.10 11.78 -12.69
CA GLU A 26 8.28 10.52 -13.42
C GLU A 26 8.93 9.50 -12.48
N TYR A 27 8.18 8.48 -12.07
CA TYR A 27 8.64 7.48 -11.10
C TYR A 27 8.32 6.04 -11.53
N LEU A 28 9.06 5.11 -10.93
CA LEU A 28 8.79 3.68 -11.02
C LEU A 28 8.93 3.03 -9.63
N MET A 29 7.92 2.27 -9.23
CA MET A 29 8.01 1.41 -8.05
C MET A 29 8.37 -0.02 -8.48
N LEU A 30 9.32 -0.64 -7.78
CA LEU A 30 9.76 -2.00 -8.03
C LEU A 30 9.56 -2.85 -6.78
N ASP A 31 8.89 -4.00 -6.87
CA ASP A 31 8.85 -4.99 -5.80
C ASP A 31 9.39 -6.34 -6.28
N LYS A 32 9.89 -7.15 -5.33
CA LYS A 32 10.36 -8.50 -5.63
C LYS A 32 9.21 -9.50 -5.81
N GLY A 33 8.00 -9.13 -5.39
CA GLY A 33 6.83 -10.00 -5.40
C GLY A 33 5.56 -9.23 -5.68
N CYS A 34 4.47 -9.63 -5.05
CA CYS A 34 3.18 -8.94 -5.23
C CYS A 34 3.13 -7.62 -4.44
N LEU A 35 2.08 -6.83 -4.71
CA LEU A 35 1.78 -5.65 -3.89
C LEU A 35 1.73 -6.02 -2.42
N VAL A 36 2.38 -5.19 -1.58
CA VAL A 36 2.50 -5.41 -0.14
C VAL A 36 2.96 -6.84 0.21
N ASN A 37 3.97 -7.35 -0.50
CA ASN A 37 4.50 -8.70 -0.38
C ASN A 37 4.80 -9.13 1.07
N SER A 38 5.27 -8.21 1.92
CA SER A 38 5.50 -8.49 3.34
C SER A 38 4.21 -8.83 4.09
N ILE A 39 3.11 -8.10 3.84
CA ILE A 39 1.80 -8.38 4.43
C ILE A 39 1.24 -9.69 3.86
N PHE A 40 1.47 -9.95 2.57
CA PHE A 40 1.09 -11.23 1.98
C PHE A 40 1.73 -12.42 2.70
N HIS A 41 2.94 -12.29 3.23
CA HIS A 41 3.60 -13.37 3.98
C HIS A 41 3.30 -13.39 5.49
N PHE A 42 2.47 -12.48 6.01
CA PHE A 42 2.00 -12.58 7.40
C PHE A 42 1.12 -13.82 7.61
N PRO A 43 1.00 -14.33 8.85
CA PRO A 43 0.14 -15.48 9.14
C PRO A 43 -1.29 -15.27 8.62
N THR A 44 -1.89 -16.31 8.06
CA THR A 44 -3.18 -16.22 7.35
C THR A 44 -4.30 -15.59 8.19
N ASN A 45 -4.33 -15.91 9.49
CA ASN A 45 -5.34 -15.43 10.44
C ASN A 45 -4.85 -14.26 11.30
N MET A 46 -3.83 -13.52 10.83
CA MET A 46 -3.27 -12.38 11.55
C MET A 46 -4.25 -11.19 11.55
N THR A 47 -4.34 -10.55 12.71
CA THR A 47 -5.00 -9.26 12.93
C THR A 47 -3.95 -8.23 13.30
N PHE A 48 -4.05 -7.02 12.73
CA PHE A 48 -3.14 -5.93 13.05
C PHE A 48 -3.27 -5.48 14.50
N PHE A 49 -2.21 -4.89 15.04
CA PHE A 49 -2.28 -4.22 16.33
C PHE A 49 -2.90 -2.81 16.23
N SER A 50 -2.68 -2.11 15.12
CA SER A 50 -3.24 -0.78 14.85
C SER A 50 -4.67 -0.86 14.35
N THR A 51 -5.44 0.21 14.57
CA THR A 51 -6.77 0.41 13.98
C THR A 51 -6.64 0.77 12.50
N SER A 52 -7.71 0.59 11.73
CA SER A 52 -7.71 0.90 10.30
C SER A 52 -7.43 2.39 10.03
N GLU A 53 -8.01 3.28 10.84
CA GLU A 53 -7.76 4.73 10.79
C GLU A 53 -6.26 5.07 10.90
N ARG A 54 -5.51 4.33 11.73
CA ARG A 54 -4.07 4.53 11.91
C ARG A 54 -3.22 3.95 10.79
N LEU A 55 -3.77 3.05 9.98
CA LEU A 55 -3.09 2.39 8.87
C LEU A 55 -3.43 3.03 7.52
N GLU A 56 -4.37 3.97 7.51
CA GLU A 56 -4.83 4.67 6.32
C GLU A 56 -3.72 5.52 5.68
N ILE A 57 -3.64 5.46 4.36
CA ILE A 57 -2.74 6.25 3.52
C ILE A 57 -3.49 6.81 2.31
N GLY A 58 -3.01 7.94 1.80
CA GLY A 58 -3.48 8.49 0.53
C GLY A 58 -4.95 8.89 0.51
N GLU A 59 -5.53 9.26 1.67
CA GLU A 59 -6.94 9.65 1.79
C GLU A 59 -7.88 8.57 1.23
N VAL A 60 -7.50 7.29 1.36
CA VAL A 60 -8.29 6.15 0.93
C VAL A 60 -8.83 5.47 2.18
N PRO A 61 -10.15 5.48 2.43
CA PRO A 61 -10.71 4.90 3.65
C PRO A 61 -10.34 3.42 3.83
N PHE A 62 -9.76 3.08 4.98
CA PHE A 62 -9.52 1.68 5.35
C PHE A 62 -10.73 1.11 6.10
N ILE A 63 -11.69 0.60 5.34
CA ILE A 63 -12.88 -0.10 5.87
C ILE A 63 -12.48 -1.47 6.44
N SER A 64 -12.84 -1.72 7.69
CA SER A 64 -12.66 -2.99 8.42
C SER A 64 -13.96 -3.39 9.09
N HIS A 65 -14.24 -4.68 9.16
CA HIS A 65 -15.40 -5.22 9.88
C HIS A 65 -15.24 -5.17 11.40
N GLY A 66 -13.99 -5.24 11.89
CA GLY A 66 -13.66 -5.16 13.31
C GLY A 66 -12.89 -3.89 13.67
N TYR A 67 -12.64 -3.69 14.98
CA TYR A 67 -11.84 -2.56 15.48
C TYR A 67 -10.41 -2.52 14.90
N LYS A 68 -9.83 -3.71 14.63
CA LYS A 68 -8.51 -3.86 14.02
C LYS A 68 -8.65 -4.72 12.76
N PRO A 69 -8.04 -4.31 11.64
CA PRO A 69 -8.16 -5.04 10.39
C PRO A 69 -7.38 -6.34 10.44
N THR A 70 -7.82 -7.28 9.61
CA THR A 70 -7.15 -8.54 9.32
C THR A 70 -6.15 -8.38 8.17
N ARG A 71 -5.25 -9.37 8.01
CA ARG A 71 -4.38 -9.47 6.84
C ARG A 71 -5.14 -9.36 5.53
N ARG A 72 -6.30 -10.02 5.40
CA ARG A 72 -7.10 -10.02 4.16
C ARG A 72 -7.62 -8.62 3.82
N GLU A 73 -8.15 -7.92 4.82
CA GLU A 73 -8.64 -6.55 4.65
C GLU A 73 -7.51 -5.60 4.26
N ALA A 74 -6.31 -5.76 4.83
CA ALA A 74 -5.15 -4.98 4.43
C ALA A 74 -4.71 -5.24 2.98
N LEU A 75 -4.69 -6.50 2.54
CA LEU A 75 -4.34 -6.83 1.15
C LEU A 75 -5.31 -6.19 0.15
N GLU A 76 -6.61 -6.22 0.45
CA GLU A 76 -7.62 -5.57 -0.38
C GLU A 76 -7.50 -4.05 -0.33
N TYR A 77 -7.26 -3.50 0.87
CA TYR A 77 -7.05 -2.07 1.07
C TYR A 77 -5.96 -1.51 0.16
N TYR A 78 -4.77 -2.13 0.15
CA TYR A 78 -3.65 -1.64 -0.68
C TYR A 78 -3.90 -1.82 -2.18
N ARG A 79 -4.70 -2.79 -2.63
CA ARG A 79 -5.12 -2.86 -4.04
C ARG A 79 -5.95 -1.65 -4.44
N ARG A 80 -6.93 -1.27 -3.61
CA ARG A 80 -7.74 -0.07 -3.85
C ARG A 80 -6.93 1.21 -3.83
N VAL A 81 -5.92 1.30 -2.95
CA VAL A 81 -4.99 2.45 -2.93
C VAL A 81 -4.23 2.54 -4.25
N LYS A 82 -3.71 1.41 -4.76
CA LYS A 82 -3.02 1.38 -6.07
C LYS A 82 -3.94 1.89 -7.18
N GLU A 83 -5.17 1.39 -7.22
CA GLU A 83 -6.15 1.76 -8.25
C GLU A 83 -6.53 3.24 -8.19
N LYS A 84 -6.88 3.74 -6.98
CA LYS A 84 -7.27 5.14 -6.79
C LYS A 84 -6.18 6.12 -7.20
N TRP A 85 -4.92 5.80 -6.91
CA TRP A 85 -3.78 6.67 -7.22
C TRP A 85 -3.07 6.34 -8.54
N GLY A 86 -3.52 5.32 -9.27
CA GLY A 86 -2.90 4.87 -10.52
C GLY A 86 -1.41 4.51 -10.34
N LEU A 87 -1.03 3.89 -9.21
CA LEU A 87 0.39 3.68 -8.91
C LEU A 87 1.03 2.68 -9.87
N ASN A 88 2.15 3.09 -10.47
CA ASN A 88 2.93 2.26 -11.39
C ASN A 88 3.91 1.36 -10.61
N VAL A 89 3.51 0.12 -10.39
CA VAL A 89 4.29 -0.90 -9.68
C VAL A 89 4.62 -2.04 -10.63
N ASN A 90 5.92 -2.34 -10.77
CA ASN A 90 6.47 -3.47 -11.50
C ASN A 90 6.96 -4.54 -10.52
#